data_AF-A0A8X7MMA4-F1
#
_entry.id   AF-A0A8X7MMA4-F1
#
_cell.length_a   1.000
_cell.length_b   1.000
_cell.length_c   1.000
_cell.angle_alpha   90.00
_cell.angle_beta   90.00
_cell.angle_gamma   90.00
#
_symmetry.space_group_name_H-M   'P 1'
#
loop_
_entity.id
_entity.type
_entity.pdbx_description
1 polymer ?
#
loop_
_entity_poly.entity_id
_entity_poly.type
_entity_poly.pdbx_seq_one_letter_code
_entity_poly.pdbx_strand_id
1 'polypeptide(L)'
;MSHFLKTPFAVATGLGLASSSYFFFGNLGMVTCGVIKMTTSAKLRHELDINADRAVGLWACMYENGALQFAPTSIVSAVAFLVASHTSSGSARFATVAHQKLASRLLLSASVCSLAIVPFTILVMLPNIKPLIAARDKVKARRSGKEGTVHEGEQADQIIKGIELWKLHNTGRMAIGFVTWVLGMTAALVS
;
A
#
# COMPACT_ATOMS: atom_id res chain seq x y z
N MET A 1 20.22 -0.16 23.48
CA MET A 1 19.18 -0.78 22.61
C MET A 1 18.72 -2.18 23.07
N SER A 2 19.44 -2.92 23.93
CA SER A 2 19.10 -4.30 24.32
C SER A 2 17.90 -4.47 25.26
N HIS A 3 17.33 -3.39 25.82
CA HIS A 3 16.15 -3.46 26.70
C HIS A 3 14.80 -3.36 25.98
N PHE A 4 14.77 -2.99 24.68
CA PHE A 4 13.52 -2.70 23.97
C PHE A 4 12.78 -3.97 23.49
N LEU A 5 13.45 -5.13 23.43
CA LEU A 5 12.94 -6.40 22.88
C LEU A 5 12.49 -7.43 23.94
N LYS A 6 12.40 -7.05 25.22
CA LYS A 6 12.20 -8.03 26.32
C LYS A 6 10.75 -8.53 26.48
N THR A 7 9.78 -7.98 25.76
CA THR A 7 8.38 -8.41 25.88
C THR A 7 7.77 -8.76 24.51
N PRO A 8 6.93 -9.81 24.44
CA PRO A 8 6.18 -10.15 23.23
C PRO A 8 5.40 -8.94 22.69
N PHE A 9 4.84 -8.12 23.58
CA PHE A 9 4.15 -6.88 23.26
C PHE A 9 5.04 -5.90 22.46
N ALA A 10 6.27 -5.65 22.92
CA ALA A 10 7.18 -4.72 22.28
C ALA A 10 7.60 -5.19 20.88
N VAL A 11 7.92 -6.48 20.75
CA VAL A 11 8.31 -7.09 19.47
C VAL A 11 7.15 -7.02 18.48
N ALA A 12 5.95 -7.41 18.91
CA ALA A 12 4.76 -7.41 18.06
C ALA A 12 4.35 -5.99 17.65
N THR A 13 4.37 -5.02 18.57
CA THR A 13 4.08 -3.60 18.26
C THR A 13 5.12 -3.03 17.29
N GLY A 14 6.41 -3.29 17.52
CA GLY A 14 7.49 -2.83 16.65
C GLY A 14 7.40 -3.41 15.23
N LEU A 15 7.11 -4.72 15.12
CA LEU A 15 6.90 -5.37 13.83
C LEU A 15 5.67 -4.82 13.10
N GLY A 16 4.56 -4.62 13.81
CA GLY A 16 3.35 -4.02 13.27
C GLY A 16 3.58 -2.60 12.74
N LEU A 17 4.32 -1.78 13.50
CA LEU A 17 4.70 -0.43 13.11
C LEU A 17 5.66 -0.42 11.92
N ALA A 18 6.69 -1.27 11.91
CA ALA A 18 7.64 -1.34 10.80
C ALA A 18 6.92 -1.75 9.49
N SER A 19 6.06 -2.75 9.57
CA SER A 19 5.33 -3.28 8.42
C SER A 19 4.27 -2.28 7.90
N SER A 20 3.49 -1.65 8.79
CA SER A 20 2.53 -0.61 8.39
C SER A 20 3.20 0.67 7.89
N SER A 21 4.38 1.04 8.45
CA SER A 21 5.20 2.16 7.96
C SER A 21 5.70 1.88 6.55
N TYR A 22 6.25 0.69 6.32
CA TYR A 22 6.70 0.29 4.98
C TYR A 22 5.55 0.36 3.97
N PHE A 23 4.37 -0.14 4.34
CA PHE A 23 3.18 -0.05 3.50
C PHE A 23 2.81 1.40 3.18
N PHE A 24 2.64 2.26 4.20
CA PHE A 24 2.19 3.63 4.01
C PHE A 24 3.23 4.51 3.32
N PHE A 25 4.43 4.62 3.90
CA PHE A 25 5.47 5.50 3.38
C PHE A 25 6.04 5.01 2.04
N GLY A 26 6.10 3.68 1.84
CA GLY A 26 6.47 3.11 0.54
C GLY A 26 5.52 3.56 -0.57
N ASN A 27 4.20 3.48 -0.34
CA ASN A 27 3.24 3.99 -1.32
C ASN A 27 3.27 5.51 -1.45
N LEU A 28 3.43 6.24 -0.34
CA LEU A 28 3.51 7.70 -0.36
C LEU A 28 4.68 8.20 -1.22
N GLY A 29 5.86 7.60 -1.04
CA GLY A 29 7.04 7.92 -1.85
C GLY A 29 6.79 7.68 -3.34
N MET A 30 6.12 6.57 -3.69
CA MET A 30 5.79 6.26 -5.08
C MET A 30 4.83 7.25 -5.72
N VAL A 31 3.83 7.75 -4.97
CA VAL A 31 2.84 8.72 -5.46
C VAL A 31 3.40 10.15 -5.54
N THR A 32 4.30 10.52 -4.64
CA THR A 32 4.81 11.91 -4.50
C THR A 32 6.08 12.19 -5.30
N CYS A 33 6.98 11.21 -5.40
CA CYS A 33 8.31 11.37 -6.00
C CYS A 33 8.66 10.27 -7.01
N GLY A 34 7.83 9.24 -7.14
CA GLY A 34 8.13 8.06 -7.93
C GLY A 34 7.46 8.00 -9.31
N VAL A 35 7.53 6.80 -9.90
CA VAL A 35 7.02 6.48 -11.25
C VAL A 35 5.54 6.82 -11.42
N ILE A 36 4.72 6.71 -10.37
CA ILE A 36 3.27 7.02 -10.44
C ILE A 36 3.05 8.49 -10.78
N LYS A 37 3.87 9.40 -10.24
CA LYS A 37 3.76 10.82 -10.55
C LYS A 37 4.08 11.09 -12.02
N MET A 38 5.09 10.40 -12.57
CA MET A 38 5.46 10.51 -13.98
C MET A 38 4.36 9.98 -14.91
N THR A 39 3.64 8.92 -14.53
CA THR A 39 2.59 8.34 -15.38
C THR A 39 1.23 9.01 -15.22
N THR A 40 0.98 9.76 -14.14
CA THR A 40 -0.32 10.41 -13.87
C THR A 40 -0.33 11.92 -14.03
N SER A 41 0.83 12.59 -14.03
CA SER A 41 0.87 14.03 -14.28
C SER A 41 0.96 14.32 -15.77
N ALA A 42 -0.05 14.97 -16.34
CA ALA A 42 -0.05 15.40 -17.74
C ALA A 42 1.17 16.26 -18.07
N LYS A 43 1.56 17.18 -17.17
CA LYS A 43 2.74 18.03 -17.32
C LYS A 43 4.03 17.21 -17.43
N LEU A 44 4.28 16.30 -16.48
CA LEU A 44 5.49 15.47 -16.52
C LEU A 44 5.50 14.49 -17.69
N ARG A 45 4.33 13.94 -18.08
CA ARG A 45 4.25 13.10 -19.27
C ARG A 45 4.64 13.85 -20.52
N HIS A 46 4.19 15.11 -20.66
CA HIS A 46 4.56 15.96 -21.78
C HIS A 46 6.04 16.35 -21.75
N GLU A 47 6.58 16.75 -20.59
CA GLU A 47 8.00 17.12 -20.43
C GLU A 47 8.96 15.95 -20.71
N LEU A 48 8.55 14.72 -20.41
CA LEU A 48 9.36 13.51 -20.56
C LEU A 48 9.02 12.68 -21.81
N ASP A 49 8.13 13.17 -22.69
CA ASP A 49 7.65 12.46 -23.88
C ASP A 49 7.15 11.03 -23.56
N ILE A 50 6.33 10.91 -22.52
CA ILE A 50 5.74 9.64 -22.08
C ILE A 50 4.36 9.46 -22.73
N ASN A 51 4.34 8.71 -23.83
CA ASN A 51 3.10 8.25 -24.45
C ASN A 51 2.38 7.18 -23.60
N ALA A 52 1.15 6.84 -23.96
CA ALA A 52 0.31 5.88 -23.20
C ALA A 52 0.98 4.49 -23.05
N ASP A 53 1.70 4.04 -24.07
CA ASP A 53 2.42 2.76 -24.05
C ASP A 53 3.56 2.73 -23.02
N ARG A 54 4.36 3.81 -22.97
CA ARG A 54 5.40 3.99 -21.96
C ARG A 54 4.76 4.13 -20.58
N ALA A 55 3.66 4.89 -20.45
CA ALA A 55 2.97 5.10 -19.19
C ALA A 55 2.45 3.78 -18.60
N VAL A 56 1.76 2.95 -19.40
CA VAL A 56 1.24 1.66 -18.92
C VAL A 56 2.36 0.65 -18.65
N GLY A 57 3.46 0.67 -19.41
CA GLY A 57 4.63 -0.15 -19.14
C GLY A 57 5.30 0.20 -17.80
N LEU A 58 5.48 1.49 -17.54
CA LEU A 58 6.02 2.01 -16.28
C LEU A 58 5.09 1.70 -15.09
N TRP A 59 3.79 1.92 -15.26
CA TRP A 59 2.79 1.54 -14.27
C TRP A 59 2.83 0.04 -13.96
N ALA A 60 2.86 -0.82 -14.99
CA ALA A 60 2.85 -2.27 -14.80
C ALA A 60 4.11 -2.78 -14.10
N CYS A 61 5.28 -2.26 -14.47
CA CYS A 61 6.53 -2.58 -13.80
C CYS A 61 6.46 -2.26 -12.29
N MET A 62 5.94 -1.09 -11.95
CA MET A 62 5.74 -0.70 -10.55
C MET A 62 4.68 -1.57 -9.85
N TYR A 63 3.55 -1.83 -10.52
CA TYR A 63 2.46 -2.62 -9.98
C TYR A 63 2.90 -4.06 -9.67
N GLU A 64 3.60 -4.71 -10.58
CA GLU A 64 4.09 -6.09 -10.41
C GLU A 64 5.04 -6.20 -9.20
N ASN A 65 5.98 -5.27 -9.07
CA ASN A 65 6.91 -5.25 -7.94
C ASN A 65 6.21 -4.93 -6.61
N GLY A 66 5.27 -3.99 -6.61
CA GLY A 66 4.53 -3.60 -5.41
C GLY A 66 3.52 -4.66 -4.95
N ALA A 67 2.80 -5.29 -5.88
CA ALA A 67 1.75 -6.28 -5.59
C ALA A 67 2.29 -7.47 -4.79
N LEU A 68 3.53 -7.89 -5.06
CA LEU A 68 4.21 -8.97 -4.33
C LEU A 68 4.42 -8.64 -2.84
N GLN A 69 4.57 -7.37 -2.49
CA GLN A 69 4.89 -6.93 -1.13
C GLN A 69 3.65 -6.47 -0.35
N PHE A 70 2.61 -5.96 -1.03
CA PHE A 70 1.48 -5.32 -0.35
C PHE A 70 0.61 -6.27 0.46
N ALA A 71 0.25 -7.44 -0.08
CA ALA A 71 -0.56 -8.39 0.68
C ALA A 71 0.21 -8.96 1.89
N PRO A 72 1.47 -9.42 1.74
CA PRO A 72 2.25 -9.87 2.90
C PRO A 72 2.42 -8.80 3.98
N THR A 73 2.72 -7.55 3.61
CA THR A 73 2.92 -6.47 4.59
C THR A 73 1.64 -6.11 5.35
N SER A 74 0.49 -6.08 4.67
CA SER A 74 -0.81 -5.93 5.33
C SER A 74 -1.10 -7.09 6.29
N ILE A 75 -0.86 -8.34 5.89
CA ILE A 75 -1.09 -9.52 6.76
C ILE A 75 -0.13 -9.52 7.96
N VAL A 76 1.15 -9.24 7.75
CA VAL A 76 2.15 -9.20 8.83
C VAL A 76 1.81 -8.13 9.85
N SER A 77 1.47 -6.90 9.41
CA SER A 77 1.06 -5.84 10.33
C SER A 77 -0.23 -6.18 11.06
N ALA A 78 -1.22 -6.80 10.40
CA ALA A 78 -2.44 -7.26 11.02
C ALA A 78 -2.19 -8.25 12.15
N VAL A 79 -1.44 -9.33 11.87
CA VAL A 79 -1.12 -10.37 12.84
C VAL A 79 -0.28 -9.80 13.98
N ALA A 80 0.72 -8.97 13.67
CA ALA A 80 1.58 -8.35 14.67
C ALA A 80 0.78 -7.45 15.63
N PHE A 81 -0.13 -6.60 15.12
CA PHE A 81 -0.98 -5.78 15.97
C PHE A 81 -2.01 -6.60 16.77
N LEU A 82 -2.53 -7.69 16.22
CA LEU A 82 -3.41 -8.60 16.96
C LEU A 82 -2.67 -9.25 18.14
N VAL A 83 -1.47 -9.78 17.90
CA VAL A 83 -0.61 -10.36 18.94
C VAL A 83 -0.25 -9.30 19.99
N ALA A 84 0.08 -8.08 19.58
CA ALA A 84 0.36 -6.97 20.50
C ALA A 84 -0.86 -6.63 21.36
N SER A 85 -2.07 -6.63 20.78
CA SER A 85 -3.30 -6.40 21.53
C SER A 85 -3.51 -7.46 22.62
N HIS A 86 -3.32 -8.74 22.30
CA HIS A 86 -3.49 -9.86 23.24
C HIS A 86 -2.40 -9.92 24.31
N THR A 87 -1.17 -9.54 23.98
CA THR A 87 -0.02 -9.59 24.90
C THR A 87 0.13 -8.32 25.75
N SER A 88 -0.73 -7.32 25.54
CA SER A 88 -0.73 -6.06 26.29
C SER A 88 -0.93 -6.24 27.80
N SER A 89 -1.68 -7.26 28.23
CA SER A 89 -1.96 -7.50 29.66
C SER A 89 -0.78 -7.99 30.49
N GLY A 90 0.25 -8.57 29.85
CA GLY A 90 1.47 -9.00 30.53
C GLY A 90 2.58 -7.96 30.50
N SER A 91 2.33 -6.76 29.98
CA SER A 91 3.36 -5.74 29.78
C SER A 91 3.44 -4.79 30.97
N ALA A 92 4.60 -4.75 31.63
CA ALA A 92 4.90 -3.78 32.69
C ALA A 92 5.10 -2.33 32.16
N ARG A 93 4.83 -2.06 30.88
CA ARG A 93 5.00 -0.73 30.29
C ARG A 93 3.88 0.23 30.69
N PHE A 94 2.67 -0.29 30.85
CA PHE A 94 1.51 0.54 31.09
C PHE A 94 1.48 1.14 32.50
N ALA A 95 1.37 2.47 32.58
CA ALA A 95 1.23 3.18 33.85
C ALA A 95 -0.10 2.89 34.57
N THR A 96 -1.17 2.55 33.82
CA THR A 96 -2.50 2.24 34.38
C THR A 96 -3.21 1.14 33.59
N VAL A 97 -4.18 0.47 34.24
CA VAL A 97 -5.09 -0.48 33.58
C VAL A 97 -5.92 0.19 32.46
N ALA A 98 -6.23 1.49 32.61
CA ALA A 98 -6.95 2.24 31.59
C ALA A 98 -6.10 2.42 30.32
N HIS A 99 -4.82 2.79 30.47
CA HIS A 99 -3.87 2.90 29.35
C HIS A 99 -3.69 1.55 28.64
N GLN A 100 -3.56 0.46 29.38
CA GLN A 100 -3.47 -0.89 28.82
C GLN A 100 -4.71 -1.24 27.98
N LYS A 101 -5.92 -1.02 28.50
CA LYS A 101 -7.17 -1.29 27.77
C LYS A 101 -7.29 -0.43 26.51
N LEU A 102 -6.88 0.85 26.59
CA LEU A 102 -6.89 1.75 25.44
C LEU A 102 -5.90 1.28 24.36
N ALA A 103 -4.66 0.98 24.73
CA ALA A 103 -3.64 0.48 23.79
C ALA A 103 -4.08 -0.84 23.14
N SER A 104 -4.64 -1.78 23.92
CA SER A 104 -5.18 -3.04 23.39
C SER A 104 -6.27 -2.79 22.33
N ARG A 105 -7.22 -1.88 22.59
CA ARG A 105 -8.28 -1.52 21.62
C ARG A 105 -7.74 -0.84 20.37
N LEU A 106 -6.77 0.07 20.52
CA LEU A 106 -6.12 0.75 19.39
C LEU A 106 -5.37 -0.26 18.51
N LEU A 107 -4.63 -1.20 19.11
CA LEU A 107 -3.92 -2.25 18.37
C LEU A 107 -4.87 -3.23 17.68
N LEU A 108 -5.98 -3.60 18.33
CA LEU A 108 -7.00 -4.43 17.69
C LEU A 108 -7.62 -3.70 16.49
N SER A 109 -7.91 -2.40 16.64
CA SER A 109 -8.43 -1.57 15.55
C SER A 109 -7.41 -1.44 14.41
N ALA A 110 -6.14 -1.24 14.72
CA ALA A 110 -5.05 -1.23 13.74
C ALA A 110 -4.95 -2.57 12.98
N SER A 111 -5.11 -3.70 13.69
CA SER A 111 -5.14 -5.03 13.07
C SER A 111 -6.29 -5.16 12.06
N VAL A 112 -7.50 -4.76 12.45
CA VAL A 112 -8.68 -4.80 11.59
C VAL A 112 -8.52 -3.87 10.37
N CYS A 113 -8.06 -2.64 10.57
CA CYS A 113 -7.78 -1.70 9.49
C CYS A 113 -6.72 -2.27 8.54
N SER A 114 -5.68 -2.93 9.06
CA SER A 114 -4.66 -3.55 8.21
C SER A 114 -5.22 -4.69 7.39
N LEU A 115 -6.03 -5.58 7.99
CA LEU A 115 -6.70 -6.66 7.25
C LEU A 115 -7.64 -6.13 6.17
N ALA A 116 -8.32 -5.01 6.40
CA ALA A 116 -9.26 -4.41 5.46
C ALA A 116 -8.62 -3.96 4.13
N ILE A 117 -7.30 -3.79 4.08
CA ILE A 117 -6.54 -3.45 2.87
C ILE A 117 -6.71 -4.52 1.78
N VAL A 118 -6.70 -5.80 2.16
CA VAL A 118 -6.81 -6.94 1.23
C VAL A 118 -8.17 -6.99 0.53
N PRO A 119 -9.32 -7.05 1.24
CA PRO A 119 -10.64 -7.03 0.60
C PRO A 119 -10.88 -5.74 -0.17
N PHE A 120 -10.40 -4.57 0.30
CA PHE A 120 -10.46 -3.34 -0.48
C PHE A 120 -9.75 -3.48 -1.83
N THR A 121 -8.54 -4.06 -1.82
CA THR A 121 -7.77 -4.28 -3.06
C THR A 121 -8.50 -5.23 -4.02
N ILE A 122 -9.07 -6.32 -3.50
CA ILE A 122 -9.76 -7.32 -4.32
C ILE A 122 -11.06 -6.74 -4.91
N LEU A 123 -11.88 -6.08 -4.09
CA LEU A 123 -13.21 -5.64 -4.49
C LEU A 123 -13.20 -4.34 -5.29
N VAL A 124 -12.32 -3.40 -4.96
CA VAL A 124 -12.32 -2.05 -5.54
C VAL A 124 -11.24 -1.89 -6.60
N MET A 125 -10.01 -2.39 -6.36
CA MET A 125 -8.89 -2.13 -7.26
C MET A 125 -8.80 -3.15 -8.41
N LEU A 126 -8.98 -4.43 -8.12
CA LEU A 126 -8.77 -5.51 -9.10
C LEU A 126 -9.58 -5.36 -10.39
N PRO A 127 -10.86 -4.95 -10.37
CA PRO A 127 -11.63 -4.74 -11.60
C PRO A 127 -10.99 -3.70 -12.54
N ASN A 128 -10.40 -2.65 -11.97
CA ASN A 128 -9.77 -1.55 -12.70
C ASN A 128 -8.33 -1.90 -13.17
N ILE A 129 -7.69 -2.86 -12.51
CA ILE A 129 -6.35 -3.32 -12.86
C ILE A 129 -6.36 -4.23 -14.10
N LYS A 130 -7.39 -5.06 -14.27
CA LYS A 130 -7.47 -6.04 -15.38
C LYS A 130 -7.32 -5.40 -16.77
N PRO A 131 -8.03 -4.32 -17.13
CA PRO A 131 -7.86 -3.65 -18.42
C PRO A 131 -6.44 -3.10 -18.62
N LEU A 132 -5.81 -2.58 -17.57
CA LEU A 132 -4.45 -2.05 -17.64
C LEU A 132 -3.41 -3.16 -17.85
N ILE A 133 -3.59 -4.33 -17.23
CA ILE A 133 -2.75 -5.51 -17.48
C ILE A 133 -2.89 -5.96 -18.94
N ALA A 134 -4.12 -6.04 -19.46
CA ALA A 134 -4.36 -6.40 -20.87
C ALA A 134 -3.70 -5.38 -21.83
N ALA A 135 -3.77 -4.08 -21.52
CA ALA A 135 -3.11 -3.05 -22.30
C ALA A 135 -1.58 -3.19 -22.26
N ARG A 136 -1.01 -3.52 -21.09
CA ARG A 136 0.41 -3.85 -20.96
C ARG A 136 0.79 -5.09 -21.77
N ASP A 137 -0.03 -6.13 -21.79
CA ASP A 137 0.28 -7.37 -22.51
C ASP A 137 0.32 -7.15 -24.02
N LYS A 138 -0.60 -6.31 -24.53
CA LYS A 138 -0.53 -5.81 -25.92
C LYS A 138 0.77 -5.05 -26.17
N VAL A 139 1.20 -4.15 -25.28
CA VAL A 139 2.49 -3.44 -25.40
C VAL A 139 3.66 -4.41 -25.45
N LYS A 140 3.70 -5.43 -24.57
CA LYS A 140 4.76 -6.44 -24.56
C LYS A 140 4.77 -7.26 -25.84
N ALA A 141 3.61 -7.72 -26.32
CA ALA A 141 3.50 -8.48 -27.56
C ALA A 141 4.00 -7.70 -28.79
N ARG A 142 3.72 -6.39 -28.86
CA ARG A 142 4.23 -5.50 -29.91
C ARG A 142 5.76 -5.38 -29.88
N ARG A 143 6.35 -5.21 -28.69
CA ARG A 143 7.83 -5.18 -28.55
C ARG A 143 8.51 -6.48 -28.98
N SER A 144 7.80 -7.60 -28.89
CA SER A 144 8.25 -8.90 -29.39
C SER A 144 7.96 -9.14 -30.88
N GLY A 145 7.52 -8.12 -31.62
CA GLY A 145 7.30 -8.17 -33.07
C GLY A 145 6.01 -8.88 -33.51
N LYS A 146 5.04 -9.10 -32.61
CA LYS A 146 3.83 -9.90 -32.90
C LYS A 146 2.62 -9.10 -33.38
N GLU A 147 2.57 -7.78 -33.19
CA GLU A 147 1.48 -6.88 -33.62
C GLU A 147 2.01 -5.45 -33.81
N GLY A 148 1.38 -4.64 -34.68
CA GLY A 148 1.87 -3.31 -35.05
C GLY A 148 0.77 -2.26 -35.11
N THR A 149 0.71 -1.40 -34.08
CA THR A 149 0.21 0.00 -34.05
C THR A 149 0.30 0.48 -32.60
N VAL A 150 0.71 1.74 -32.36
CA VAL A 150 0.77 2.37 -31.02
C VAL A 150 -0.66 2.63 -30.53
N HIS A 151 -0.91 2.61 -29.20
CA HIS A 151 -2.24 3.05 -28.73
C HIS A 151 -2.37 4.55 -29.01
N GLU A 152 -3.33 4.91 -29.86
CA GLU A 152 -3.61 6.29 -30.26
C GLU A 152 -5.07 6.65 -30.01
N GLY A 153 -5.34 7.96 -29.97
CA GLY A 153 -6.67 8.51 -29.76
C GLY A 153 -7.35 7.96 -28.51
N GLU A 154 -8.56 7.44 -28.69
CA GLU A 154 -9.43 7.00 -27.60
C GLU A 154 -8.80 5.88 -26.74
N GLN A 155 -8.01 4.98 -27.34
CA GLN A 155 -7.36 3.90 -26.60
C GLN A 155 -6.26 4.42 -25.66
N ALA A 156 -5.51 5.43 -26.11
CA ALA A 156 -4.51 6.09 -25.28
C ALA A 156 -5.16 6.78 -24.08
N ASP A 157 -6.27 7.49 -24.31
CA ASP A 157 -7.01 8.18 -23.26
C ASP A 157 -7.62 7.22 -22.23
N GLN A 158 -8.15 6.08 -22.68
CA GLN A 158 -8.68 5.04 -21.78
C GLN A 158 -7.59 4.46 -20.87
N ILE A 159 -6.39 4.23 -21.40
CA ILE A 159 -5.24 3.76 -20.61
C ILE A 159 -4.87 4.77 -19.53
N ILE A 160 -4.73 6.05 -19.90
CA ILE A 160 -4.36 7.11 -18.97
C ILE A 160 -5.42 7.28 -17.87
N LYS A 161 -6.70 7.34 -18.24
CA LYS A 161 -7.82 7.38 -17.29
C LYS A 161 -7.81 6.17 -16.35
N GLY A 162 -7.50 4.99 -16.87
CA GLY A 162 -7.36 3.79 -16.05
C GLY A 162 -6.24 3.91 -15.01
N ILE A 163 -5.07 4.44 -15.39
CA ILE A 163 -3.95 4.67 -14.46
C ILE A 163 -4.32 5.71 -13.39
N GLU A 164 -5.02 6.78 -13.77
CA GLU A 164 -5.52 7.80 -12.84
C GLU A 164 -6.55 7.23 -11.85
N LEU A 165 -7.49 6.43 -12.34
CA LEU A 165 -8.48 5.75 -11.51
C LEU A 165 -7.81 4.76 -10.55
N TRP A 166 -6.81 4.01 -11.02
CA TRP A 166 -5.99 3.15 -10.17
C TRP A 166 -5.28 3.96 -9.08
N LYS A 167 -4.70 5.13 -9.40
CA LYS A 167 -4.04 6.01 -8.43
C LYS A 167 -5.03 6.51 -7.37
N LEU A 168 -6.24 6.87 -7.77
CA LEU A 168 -7.30 7.27 -6.85
C LEU A 168 -7.61 6.14 -5.86
N HIS A 169 -7.84 4.92 -6.34
CA HIS A 169 -8.08 3.78 -5.46
C HIS A 169 -6.87 3.44 -4.59
N ASN A 170 -5.64 3.53 -5.14
CA ASN A 170 -4.43 3.33 -4.34
C ASN A 170 -4.31 4.38 -3.23
N THR A 171 -4.77 5.61 -3.47
CA THR A 171 -4.84 6.67 -2.45
C THR A 171 -5.82 6.32 -1.34
N GLY A 172 -7.00 5.80 -1.68
CA GLY A 172 -7.93 5.25 -0.68
C GLY A 172 -7.30 4.13 0.15
N ARG A 173 -6.58 3.21 -0.51
CA ARG A 173 -5.83 2.13 0.16
C ARG A 173 -4.73 2.66 1.08
N MET A 174 -4.00 3.70 0.66
CA MET A 174 -3.00 4.38 1.50
C MET A 174 -3.63 5.02 2.72
N ALA A 175 -4.82 5.61 2.60
CA ALA A 175 -5.52 6.21 3.73
C ALA A 175 -5.84 5.16 4.82
N ILE A 176 -6.27 3.95 4.42
CA ILE A 176 -6.44 2.83 5.35
C ILE A 176 -5.11 2.49 6.03
N GLY A 177 -4.02 2.37 5.25
CA GLY A 177 -2.68 2.12 5.79
C GLY A 177 -2.18 3.20 6.76
N PHE A 178 -2.50 4.47 6.48
CA PHE A 178 -2.19 5.59 7.36
C PHE A 178 -2.93 5.49 8.69
N VAL A 179 -4.25 5.21 8.66
CA VAL A 179 -5.04 5.00 9.88
C VAL A 179 -4.48 3.85 10.71
N THR A 180 -4.17 2.71 10.07
CA THR A 180 -3.48 1.58 10.71
C THR A 180 -2.19 2.03 11.43
N TRP A 181 -1.35 2.80 10.75
CA TRP A 181 -0.09 3.30 11.30
C TRP A 181 -0.31 4.25 12.49
N VAL A 182 -1.23 5.22 12.38
CA VAL A 182 -1.56 6.18 13.45
C VAL A 182 -2.10 5.45 14.68
N LEU A 183 -2.99 4.47 14.50
CA LEU A 183 -3.53 3.68 15.61
C LEU A 183 -2.44 2.88 16.32
N GLY A 184 -1.56 2.21 15.57
CA GLY A 184 -0.42 1.50 16.12
C GLY A 184 0.56 2.42 16.86
N MET A 185 0.82 3.62 16.31
CA MET A 185 1.73 4.60 16.91
C MET A 185 1.14 5.19 18.19
N THR A 186 -0.15 5.53 18.16
CA THR A 186 -0.87 6.03 19.35
C THR A 186 -0.88 4.99 20.45
N ALA A 187 -1.12 3.72 20.11
CA ALA A 187 -1.04 2.64 21.08
C ALA A 187 0.35 2.55 21.71
N ALA A 188 1.41 2.62 20.90
CA ALA A 188 2.80 2.59 21.37
C ALA A 188 3.16 3.78 22.26
N LEU A 189 2.58 4.97 22.04
CA LEU A 189 2.82 6.17 22.85
C LEU A 189 2.09 6.16 24.19
N VAL A 190 0.93 5.50 24.25
CA VAL A 190 0.14 5.33 25.48
C VAL A 190 0.65 4.13 26.31
N SER A 191 1.53 3.32 25.72
CA SER A 191 2.16 2.15 26.35
C SER A 191 3.35 2.52 27.21
#